data_AF-A0ABF7RD43-F1
#
_entry.id   AF-A0ABF7RD43-F1
#
_cell.length_a   1.000
_cell.length_b   1.000
_cell.length_c   1.000
_cell.angle_alpha   90.00
_cell.angle_beta   90.00
_cell.angle_gamma   90.00
#
_symmetry.space_group_name_H-M   'P 1'
#
loop_
_entity.id
_entity.type
_entity.pdbx_description
1 polymer ?
#
loop_
_entity_poly.entity_id
_entity_poly.type
_entity_poly.pdbx_seq_one_letter_code
_entity_poly.pdbx_strand_id
1 'polypeptide(L)'
;MHGGPDKALHHYPFDHYPAWQADLGAHPRLAQPGAFGENISTRGLTEVDICIGDRLRAGEVVLEVAQLRQPCWKLNDRFALRDMARRVQQTGRTGWYYRVLQGGTLRAGDTLAWLDRPWPQWPLARVLDVLYRNMLDTQALGEMLALPLTPSWRKLVEHRLARGEVESWDKRIEGPARDPSVRAPQA
;
A
#
# COMPACT_ATOMS: atom_id res chain seq x y z
N MET A 1 12.95 -5.06 -3.68
CA MET A 1 13.07 -6.02 -2.56
C MET A 1 11.70 -6.15 -1.88
N HIS A 2 11.19 -7.37 -1.70
CA HIS A 2 10.00 -7.63 -0.86
C HIS A 2 10.49 -7.95 0.54
N GLY A 3 9.78 -7.43 1.56
CA GLY A 3 10.15 -7.61 2.96
C GLY A 3 11.19 -6.61 3.46
N GLY A 4 11.54 -6.78 4.74
CA GLY A 4 12.34 -5.84 5.54
C GLY A 4 11.54 -5.34 6.74
N PRO A 5 12.20 -4.74 7.75
CA PRO A 5 11.53 -4.28 8.97
C PRO A 5 10.36 -3.33 8.72
N ASP A 6 10.44 -2.48 7.68
CA ASP A 6 9.40 -1.54 7.27
C ASP A 6 8.25 -2.15 6.43
N LYS A 7 8.31 -3.46 6.16
CA LYS A 7 7.32 -4.21 5.37
C LYS A 7 6.99 -5.55 6.03
N ALA A 8 6.99 -5.59 7.36
CA ALA A 8 6.82 -6.82 8.12
C ALA A 8 5.41 -7.39 7.97
N LEU A 9 4.38 -6.52 8.00
CA LEU A 9 2.99 -6.93 7.83
C LEU A 9 2.31 -6.04 6.78
N HIS A 10 1.66 -6.66 5.81
CA HIS A 10 0.82 -5.99 4.82
C HIS A 10 -0.63 -5.95 5.30
N HIS A 11 -1.22 -4.76 5.33
CA HIS A 11 -2.63 -4.52 5.63
C HIS A 11 -3.37 -4.15 4.35
N TYR A 12 -4.50 -4.80 4.10
CA TYR A 12 -5.43 -4.38 3.04
C TYR A 12 -6.86 -4.26 3.58
N PRO A 13 -7.54 -3.12 3.40
CA PRO A 13 -8.93 -2.96 3.82
C PRO A 13 -9.86 -3.92 3.07
N PHE A 14 -10.62 -4.72 3.80
CA PHE A 14 -11.67 -5.55 3.20
C PHE A 14 -12.80 -4.68 2.63
N ASP A 15 -12.93 -3.44 3.11
CA ASP A 15 -13.88 -2.45 2.59
C ASP A 15 -13.70 -2.17 1.09
N HIS A 16 -12.49 -2.41 0.54
CA HIS A 16 -12.22 -2.23 -0.90
C HIS A 16 -12.72 -3.40 -1.76
N TYR A 17 -12.97 -4.57 -1.17
CA TYR A 17 -13.34 -5.77 -1.92
C TYR A 17 -14.64 -5.63 -2.72
N PRO A 18 -15.75 -5.11 -2.15
CA PRO A 18 -16.98 -4.89 -2.91
C PRO A 18 -16.78 -3.99 -4.13
N ALA A 19 -15.95 -2.94 -4.00
CA ALA A 19 -15.66 -2.06 -5.11
C ALA A 19 -14.84 -2.77 -6.20
N TRP A 20 -13.89 -3.63 -5.83
CA TRP A 20 -13.19 -4.48 -6.82
C TRP A 20 -14.10 -5.51 -7.49
N GLN A 21 -15.06 -6.08 -6.77
CA GLN A 21 -16.05 -6.98 -7.35
C GLN A 21 -16.95 -6.25 -8.35
N ALA A 22 -17.29 -4.98 -8.09
CA ALA A 22 -18.01 -4.15 -9.04
C ALA A 22 -17.15 -3.82 -10.28
N ASP A 23 -15.88 -3.47 -10.08
CA ASP A 23 -14.97 -3.06 -11.17
C ASP A 23 -14.52 -4.24 -12.07
N LEU A 24 -14.38 -5.44 -11.49
CA LEU A 24 -13.81 -6.62 -12.16
C LEU A 24 -14.84 -7.71 -12.45
N GLY A 25 -16.06 -7.58 -11.93
CA GLY A 25 -17.05 -8.65 -11.91
C GLY A 25 -16.71 -9.75 -10.89
N ALA A 26 -17.45 -10.86 -10.97
CA ALA A 26 -17.20 -12.02 -10.14
C ALA A 26 -15.80 -12.59 -10.42
N HIS A 27 -14.89 -12.44 -9.45
CA HIS A 27 -13.52 -12.92 -9.54
C HIS A 27 -13.20 -13.83 -8.35
N PRO A 28 -12.77 -15.10 -8.55
CA PRO A 28 -12.59 -16.07 -7.46
C PRO A 28 -11.66 -15.58 -6.34
N ARG A 29 -10.64 -14.78 -6.68
CA ARG A 29 -9.72 -14.23 -5.65
C ARG A 29 -10.36 -13.21 -4.72
N LEU A 30 -11.44 -12.55 -5.14
CA LEU A 30 -12.15 -11.58 -4.31
C LEU A 30 -13.19 -12.23 -3.40
N ALA A 31 -13.27 -13.56 -3.34
CA ALA A 31 -14.20 -14.28 -2.46
C ALA A 31 -13.79 -14.23 -0.99
N GLN A 32 -12.50 -14.04 -0.69
CA GLN A 32 -11.97 -14.03 0.67
C GLN A 32 -10.75 -13.10 0.83
N PRO A 33 -10.41 -12.70 2.06
CA PRO A 33 -9.16 -11.99 2.34
C PRO A 33 -7.92 -12.71 1.78
N GLY A 34 -6.90 -11.94 1.45
CA GLY A 34 -5.63 -12.41 0.88
C GLY A 34 -5.50 -12.17 -0.63
N ALA A 35 -6.48 -11.54 -1.27
CA ALA A 35 -6.49 -11.32 -2.71
C ALA A 35 -5.33 -10.43 -3.15
N PHE A 36 -4.90 -9.50 -2.29
CA PHE A 36 -3.82 -8.56 -2.55
C PHE A 36 -2.50 -8.97 -1.89
N GLY A 37 -2.46 -10.13 -1.23
CA GLY A 37 -1.31 -10.68 -0.54
C GLY A 37 -1.10 -10.05 0.84
N GLU A 38 -2.18 -9.60 1.46
CA GLU A 38 -2.21 -9.03 2.81
C GLU A 38 -2.11 -10.10 3.89
N ASN A 39 -1.47 -9.73 5.01
CA ASN A 39 -1.43 -10.50 6.24
C ASN A 39 -2.59 -10.12 7.15
N ILE A 40 -2.97 -8.84 7.15
CA ILE A 40 -4.05 -8.27 7.95
C ILE A 40 -5.13 -7.74 7.02
N SER A 41 -6.37 -8.13 7.29
CA SER A 41 -7.56 -7.66 6.59
C SER A 41 -8.61 -7.23 7.61
N THR A 42 -9.05 -5.98 7.55
CA THR A 42 -10.02 -5.40 8.48
C THR A 42 -11.19 -4.75 7.75
N ARG A 43 -12.24 -4.40 8.50
CA ARG A 43 -13.32 -3.54 8.03
C ARG A 43 -13.32 -2.22 8.80
N GLY A 44 -13.86 -1.16 8.21
CA GLY A 44 -14.01 0.16 8.86
C GLY A 44 -12.71 0.93 9.07
N LEU A 45 -11.63 0.54 8.37
CA LEU A 45 -10.33 1.22 8.43
C LEU A 45 -9.71 1.22 7.05
N THR A 46 -9.59 2.41 6.45
CA THR A 46 -9.05 2.63 5.11
C THR A 46 -7.94 3.69 5.11
N GLU A 47 -7.38 3.99 3.95
CA GLU A 47 -6.30 4.96 3.79
C GLU A 47 -6.70 6.38 4.21
N VAL A 48 -8.00 6.72 4.26
CA VAL A 48 -8.44 8.04 4.75
C VAL A 48 -8.40 8.14 6.29
N ASP A 49 -8.42 7.01 6.98
CA ASP A 49 -8.58 6.95 8.43
C ASP A 49 -7.24 6.77 9.18
N ILE A 50 -6.26 6.16 8.52
CA ILE A 50 -4.96 5.80 9.11
C ILE A 50 -3.84 6.70 8.62
N CYS A 51 -2.96 7.11 9.54
CA CYS A 51 -1.86 8.04 9.24
C CYS A 51 -0.50 7.35 9.21
N ILE A 52 0.45 7.93 8.49
CA ILE A 52 1.85 7.54 8.56
C ILE A 52 2.34 7.65 10.02
N GLY A 53 3.05 6.63 10.51
CA GLY A 53 3.52 6.60 11.89
C GLY A 53 2.44 6.37 12.96
N ASP A 54 1.17 6.14 12.61
CA ASP A 54 0.17 5.67 13.59
C ASP A 54 0.67 4.41 14.28
N ARG A 55 0.52 4.36 15.61
CA ARG A 55 0.88 3.20 16.43
C ARG A 55 -0.36 2.50 16.91
N LEU A 56 -0.43 1.20 16.68
CA LEU A 56 -1.58 0.38 16.97
C LEU A 56 -1.18 -0.82 17.82
N ARG A 57 -2.02 -1.18 18.78
CA ARG A 57 -2.00 -2.48 19.44
C ARG A 57 -2.92 -3.44 18.70
N ALA A 58 -2.45 -4.65 18.47
CA ALA A 58 -3.23 -5.74 17.89
C ALA A 58 -2.87 -7.04 18.64
N GLY A 59 -3.77 -7.56 19.47
CA GLY A 59 -3.40 -8.63 20.40
C GLY A 59 -2.21 -8.21 21.28
N GLU A 60 -1.12 -8.98 21.25
CA GLU A 60 0.12 -8.70 21.99
C GLU A 60 1.13 -7.83 21.21
N VAL A 61 0.90 -7.60 19.91
CA VAL A 61 1.85 -6.86 19.07
C VAL A 61 1.60 -5.36 19.11
N VAL A 62 2.68 -4.59 18.97
CA VAL A 62 2.63 -3.15 18.69
C VAL A 62 3.16 -2.90 17.30
N LEU A 63 2.33 -2.28 16.47
CA LEU A 63 2.58 -2.00 15.06
C LEU A 63 2.70 -0.49 14.84
N GLU A 64 3.54 -0.09 13.89
CA GLU A 64 3.63 1.29 13.44
C GLU A 64 3.51 1.36 11.91
N VAL A 65 2.67 2.27 11.40
CA VAL A 65 2.46 2.45 9.96
C VAL A 65 3.73 3.00 9.33
N ALA A 66 4.40 2.18 8.53
CA ALA A 66 5.71 2.49 7.98
C ALA A 66 5.62 3.21 6.62
N GLN A 67 4.69 2.79 5.77
CA GLN A 67 4.53 3.31 4.40
C GLN A 67 3.26 2.75 3.74
N LEU A 68 2.74 3.41 2.70
CA LEU A 68 1.72 2.81 1.83
C LEU A 68 2.31 1.65 1.01
N ARG A 69 1.45 0.74 0.58
CA ARG A 69 1.86 -0.36 -0.29
C ARG A 69 1.84 0.11 -1.74
N GLN A 70 3.01 0.22 -2.36
CA GLN A 70 3.07 0.55 -3.78
C GLN A 70 2.72 -0.70 -4.61
N PRO A 71 1.68 -0.66 -5.47
CA PRO A 71 1.32 -1.80 -6.32
C PRO A 71 2.45 -2.10 -7.31
N CYS A 72 2.58 -3.38 -7.67
CA CYS A 72 3.55 -3.83 -8.66
C CYS A 72 2.96 -4.90 -9.57
N TRP A 73 3.63 -5.14 -10.70
CA TRP A 73 3.21 -6.04 -11.77
C TRP A 73 2.85 -7.46 -11.34
N LYS A 74 3.33 -7.93 -10.17
CA LYS A 74 2.90 -9.22 -9.61
C LYS A 74 1.40 -9.29 -9.33
N LEU A 75 0.73 -8.15 -9.12
CA LEU A 75 -0.72 -8.10 -9.08
C LEU A 75 -1.36 -8.45 -10.42
N ASN A 76 -0.72 -8.04 -11.51
CA ASN A 76 -1.21 -8.33 -12.85
C ASN A 76 -1.25 -9.85 -13.07
N ASP A 77 -0.18 -10.55 -12.66
CA ASP A 77 -0.15 -12.01 -12.71
C ASP A 77 -1.11 -12.66 -11.74
N ARG A 78 -1.18 -12.13 -10.51
CA ARG A 78 -2.08 -12.68 -9.50
C ARG A 78 -3.52 -12.65 -10.00
N PHE A 79 -3.98 -11.52 -10.52
CA PHE A 79 -5.36 -11.37 -11.02
C PHE A 79 -5.55 -11.82 -12.47
N ALA A 80 -4.50 -12.25 -13.17
CA ALA A 80 -4.53 -12.50 -14.62
C ALA A 80 -5.07 -11.29 -15.43
N LEU A 81 -4.81 -10.07 -14.95
CA LEU A 81 -5.27 -8.81 -15.53
C LEU A 81 -4.09 -7.86 -15.75
N ARG A 82 -3.79 -7.53 -17.02
CA ARG A 82 -2.57 -6.82 -17.42
C ARG A 82 -2.39 -5.44 -16.74
N ASP A 83 -3.47 -4.80 -16.34
CA ASP A 83 -3.50 -3.44 -15.82
C ASP A 83 -3.83 -3.37 -14.31
N MET A 84 -3.88 -4.51 -13.60
CA MET A 84 -4.34 -4.54 -12.21
C MET A 84 -3.51 -3.65 -11.27
N ALA A 85 -2.18 -3.66 -11.40
CA ALA A 85 -1.29 -2.80 -10.63
C ALA A 85 -1.56 -1.32 -10.90
N ARG A 86 -1.87 -0.97 -12.16
CA ARG A 86 -2.21 0.40 -12.57
C ARG A 86 -3.56 0.82 -11.97
N ARG A 87 -4.58 -0.03 -12.03
CA ARG A 87 -5.89 0.20 -11.40
C ARG A 87 -5.77 0.42 -9.89
N VAL A 88 -5.00 -0.42 -9.19
CA VAL A 88 -4.77 -0.28 -7.75
C VAL A 88 -4.11 1.07 -7.42
N GLN A 89 -3.16 1.51 -8.25
CA GLN A 89 -2.53 2.81 -8.04
C GLN A 89 -3.49 3.97 -8.28
N GLN A 90 -4.25 3.93 -9.38
CA GLN A 90 -5.17 4.99 -9.79
C GLN A 90 -6.33 5.16 -8.81
N THR A 91 -6.87 4.06 -8.30
CA THR A 91 -7.96 4.09 -7.33
C THR A 91 -7.50 4.49 -5.92
N GLY A 92 -6.21 4.36 -5.61
CA GLY A 92 -5.67 4.58 -4.27
C GLY A 92 -6.04 3.48 -3.25
N ARG A 93 -6.72 2.40 -3.68
CA ARG A 93 -7.06 1.25 -2.84
C ARG A 93 -5.85 0.35 -2.67
N THR A 94 -4.80 0.86 -2.04
CA THR A 94 -3.47 0.24 -2.09
C THR A 94 -3.17 -0.66 -0.90
N GLY A 95 -3.77 -0.40 0.26
CA GLY A 95 -3.28 -0.92 1.52
C GLY A 95 -1.96 -0.28 1.95
N TRP A 96 -1.37 -0.80 3.03
CA TRP A 96 -0.16 -0.27 3.64
C TRP A 96 0.65 -1.32 4.39
N TYR A 97 1.82 -0.92 4.84
CA TYR A 97 2.72 -1.77 5.61
C TYR A 97 2.92 -1.26 7.03
N TYR A 98 3.03 -2.21 7.95
CA TYR A 98 3.51 -1.97 9.30
C TYR A 98 4.96 -2.43 9.47
N ARG A 99 5.68 -1.72 10.33
CA ARG A 99 6.81 -2.28 11.09
C ARG A 99 6.31 -2.78 12.45
N VAL A 100 6.97 -3.79 12.99
CA VAL A 100 6.65 -4.34 14.32
C VAL A 100 7.57 -3.68 15.34
N LEU A 101 7.00 -2.89 16.26
CA LEU A 101 7.74 -2.27 17.36
C LEU A 101 7.90 -3.22 18.54
N GLN A 102 6.88 -4.06 18.78
CA GLN A 102 6.91 -5.12 19.79
C GLN A 102 6.31 -6.39 19.19
N GLY A 103 7.08 -7.48 19.23
CA GLY A 103 6.62 -8.80 18.82
C GLY A 103 5.71 -9.46 19.85
N GLY A 104 5.00 -10.50 19.43
CA GLY A 104 3.98 -11.18 20.25
C GLY A 104 3.02 -11.97 19.37
N THR A 105 1.94 -12.44 19.96
CA THR A 105 0.90 -13.19 19.26
C THR A 105 -0.18 -12.27 18.72
N LEU A 106 -0.56 -12.48 17.45
CA LEU A 106 -1.71 -11.87 16.80
C LEU A 106 -2.62 -12.97 16.23
N ARG A 107 -3.93 -12.88 16.46
CA ARG A 107 -4.92 -13.86 16.04
C ARG A 107 -6.07 -13.21 15.26
N ALA A 108 -6.74 -14.00 14.43
CA ALA A 108 -7.98 -13.57 13.81
C ALA A 108 -9.03 -13.25 14.89
N GLY A 109 -9.72 -12.13 14.75
CA GLY A 109 -10.66 -11.60 15.74
C GLY A 109 -10.07 -10.56 16.70
N ASP A 110 -8.73 -10.42 16.75
CA ASP A 110 -8.11 -9.35 17.51
C ASP A 110 -8.47 -7.97 16.91
N THR A 111 -8.73 -7.00 17.79
CA THR A 111 -9.07 -5.63 17.40
C THR A 111 -7.80 -4.78 17.28
N LEU A 112 -7.80 -3.83 16.33
CA LEU A 112 -6.78 -2.77 16.26
C LEU A 112 -7.20 -1.61 17.16
N ALA A 113 -6.35 -1.26 18.12
CA ALA A 113 -6.56 -0.13 19.01
C ALA A 113 -5.43 0.90 18.84
N TRP A 114 -5.79 2.18 18.70
CA TRP A 114 -4.81 3.26 18.65
C TRP A 114 -4.08 3.40 19.97
N LEU A 115 -2.76 3.50 19.87
CA LEU A 115 -1.87 3.87 20.97
C LEU A 115 -1.37 5.29 20.80
N ASP A 116 -1.03 5.67 19.57
CA ASP A 116 -0.48 7.00 19.26
C ASP A 116 -0.79 7.38 17.81
N ARG A 117 -0.85 8.69 17.56
CA ARG A 117 -1.08 9.32 16.25
C ARG A 117 -0.25 10.59 16.17
N PRO A 118 1.06 10.48 15.88
CA PRO A 118 1.95 11.64 15.86
C PRO A 118 1.71 12.56 14.66
N TRP A 119 1.11 12.06 13.56
CA TRP A 119 0.93 12.81 12.31
C TRP A 119 -0.54 12.79 11.81
N PRO A 120 -1.51 13.29 12.59
CA PRO A 120 -2.94 13.23 12.25
C PRO A 120 -3.30 13.94 10.94
N GLN A 121 -2.48 14.90 10.51
CA GLN A 121 -2.62 15.66 9.27
C GLN A 121 -2.09 14.92 8.02
N TRP A 122 -1.55 13.69 8.20
CA TRP A 122 -0.99 12.85 7.15
C TRP A 122 -1.66 11.47 7.08
N PRO A 123 -2.99 11.43 6.81
CA PRO A 123 -3.64 10.18 6.44
C PRO A 123 -2.99 9.62 5.18
N LEU A 124 -2.97 8.29 5.04
CA LEU A 124 -2.35 7.65 3.88
C LEU A 124 -3.01 8.07 2.56
N ALA A 125 -4.28 8.48 2.57
CA ALA A 125 -4.96 9.08 1.42
C ALA A 125 -4.28 10.38 0.94
N ARG A 126 -3.81 11.23 1.86
CA ARG A 126 -3.02 12.43 1.52
C ARG A 126 -1.66 12.05 0.97
N VAL A 127 -1.03 11.03 1.55
CA VAL A 127 0.25 10.51 1.04
C VAL A 127 0.10 9.96 -0.39
N LEU A 128 -0.96 9.20 -0.66
CA LEU A 128 -1.31 8.70 -1.99
C LEU A 128 -1.49 9.84 -2.99
N ASP A 129 -2.16 10.92 -2.57
CA ASP A 129 -2.37 12.10 -3.39
C ASP A 129 -1.06 12.74 -3.82
N VAL A 130 -0.15 13.00 -2.87
CA VAL A 130 1.19 13.55 -3.15
C VAL A 130 2.03 12.59 -4.00
N LEU A 131 1.87 11.27 -3.84
CA LEU A 131 2.68 10.33 -4.62
C LEU A 131 2.17 10.10 -6.05
N TYR A 132 0.85 10.15 -6.28
CA TYR A 132 0.24 9.67 -7.52
C TYR A 132 -0.66 10.67 -8.26
N ARG A 133 -1.02 11.81 -7.65
CA ARG A 133 -1.88 12.83 -8.27
C ARG A 133 -1.17 14.19 -8.31
N ASN A 134 -0.89 14.78 -7.15
CA ASN A 134 -0.25 16.09 -7.02
C ASN A 134 1.27 15.94 -6.85
N MET A 135 1.90 15.28 -7.83
CA MET A 135 3.22 14.65 -7.67
C MET A 135 4.41 15.59 -7.50
N LEU A 136 4.24 16.85 -7.88
CA LEU A 136 5.26 17.89 -7.84
C LEU A 136 4.81 19.10 -7.01
N ASP A 137 3.82 18.92 -6.13
CA ASP A 137 3.51 19.90 -5.09
C ASP A 137 4.70 20.00 -4.13
N THR A 138 5.53 21.00 -4.33
CA THR A 138 6.78 21.19 -3.58
C THR A 138 6.52 21.49 -2.11
N GLN A 139 5.40 22.14 -1.78
CA GLN A 139 5.03 22.38 -0.39
C GLN A 139 4.69 21.05 0.29
N ALA A 140 3.79 20.27 -0.29
CA ALA A 140 3.39 18.98 0.28
C ALA A 140 4.58 18.00 0.35
N LEU A 141 5.42 17.96 -0.68
CA LEU A 141 6.65 17.16 -0.67
C LEU A 141 7.62 17.61 0.42
N GLY A 142 7.79 18.92 0.63
CA GLY A 142 8.61 19.47 1.70
C GLY A 142 8.09 19.07 3.09
N GLU A 143 6.79 19.20 3.32
CA GLU A 143 6.14 18.76 4.56
C GLU A 143 6.29 17.24 4.79
N MET A 144 6.26 16.42 3.74
CA MET A 144 6.48 14.97 3.85
C MET A 144 7.86 14.61 4.42
N LEU A 145 8.89 15.45 4.25
CA LEU A 145 10.23 15.15 4.76
C LEU A 145 10.33 15.18 6.29
N ALA A 146 9.37 15.79 6.98
CA ALA A 146 9.26 15.75 8.44
C ALA A 146 8.75 14.40 8.97
N LEU A 147 8.09 13.60 8.12
CA LEU A 147 7.54 12.31 8.48
C LEU A 147 8.62 11.24 8.72
N PRO A 148 8.31 10.16 9.46
CA PRO A 148 9.20 9.00 9.65
C PRO A 148 9.23 8.10 8.40
N LEU A 149 9.53 8.68 7.24
CA LEU A 149 9.60 7.99 5.95
C LEU A 149 10.70 6.93 5.95
N THR A 150 10.43 5.83 5.25
CA THR A 150 11.49 4.86 4.93
C THR A 150 12.57 5.49 4.06
N PRO A 151 13.83 4.99 4.09
CA PRO A 151 14.92 5.60 3.32
C PRO A 151 14.63 5.73 1.82
N SER A 152 13.96 4.74 1.22
CA SER A 152 13.61 4.79 -0.21
C SER A 152 12.58 5.88 -0.54
N TRP A 153 11.67 6.16 0.39
CA TRP A 153 10.64 7.18 0.23
C TRP A 153 11.19 8.58 0.44
N ARG A 154 12.03 8.75 1.46
CA ARG A 154 12.78 9.99 1.67
C ARG A 154 13.57 10.36 0.41
N LYS A 155 14.32 9.40 -0.15
CA LYS A 155 15.05 9.59 -1.41
C LYS A 155 14.15 9.95 -2.58
N LEU A 156 12.97 9.33 -2.70
CA LEU A 156 11.99 9.65 -3.74
C LEU A 156 11.52 11.11 -3.63
N VAL A 157 11.14 11.55 -2.43
CA VAL A 157 10.67 12.92 -2.19
C VAL A 157 11.79 13.93 -2.46
N GLU A 158 12.99 13.68 -1.95
CA GLU A 158 14.18 14.52 -2.20
C GLU A 158 14.50 14.62 -3.69
N HIS A 159 14.44 13.51 -4.44
CA HIS A 159 14.65 13.53 -5.89
C HIS A 159 13.61 14.37 -6.62
N ARG A 160 12.32 14.24 -6.27
CA ARG A 160 11.25 15.04 -6.89
C ARG A 160 11.44 16.53 -6.61
N LEU A 161 11.78 16.90 -5.37
CA LEU A 161 12.07 18.29 -4.98
C LEU A 161 13.29 18.85 -5.72
N ALA A 162 14.37 18.07 -5.82
CA ALA A 162 15.62 18.51 -6.43
C ALA A 162 15.52 18.62 -7.96
N ARG A 163 14.76 17.73 -8.60
CA ARG A 163 14.71 17.63 -10.07
C ARG A 163 13.46 18.26 -10.70
N GLY A 164 12.38 18.44 -9.94
CA GLY A 164 11.08 18.83 -10.50
C GLY A 164 10.49 17.77 -11.44
N GLU A 165 10.87 16.50 -11.25
CA GLU A 165 10.51 15.39 -12.15
C GLU A 165 9.94 14.21 -11.35
N VAL A 166 8.97 13.51 -11.94
CA VAL A 166 8.42 12.26 -11.39
C VAL A 166 9.18 11.08 -11.98
N GLU A 167 9.57 10.13 -11.13
CA GLU A 167 10.21 8.89 -11.55
C GLU A 167 9.27 8.02 -12.42
N SER A 168 9.81 7.33 -13.43
CA SER A 168 9.03 6.34 -14.18
C SER A 168 8.55 5.21 -13.27
N TRP A 169 7.31 4.78 -13.48
CA TRP A 169 6.69 3.65 -12.79
C TRP A 169 6.67 2.37 -13.62
N ASP A 170 7.11 2.40 -14.87
CA ASP A 170 6.82 1.35 -15.86
C ASP A 170 7.40 0.00 -15.40
N LYS A 171 8.66 -0.01 -14.98
CA LYS A 171 9.30 -1.23 -14.43
C LYS A 171 8.54 -1.81 -13.23
N ARG A 172 7.91 -0.96 -12.41
CA ARG A 172 7.14 -1.39 -11.23
C ARG A 172 5.76 -1.89 -11.62
N ILE A 173 5.05 -1.18 -12.50
CA ILE A 173 3.65 -1.42 -12.84
C ILE A 173 3.49 -2.49 -13.93
N GLU A 174 4.33 -2.46 -14.95
CA GLU A 174 4.25 -3.32 -16.13
C GLU A 174 5.12 -4.57 -15.95
N GLY A 175 6.24 -4.41 -15.25
CA GLY A 175 7.19 -5.49 -14.98
C GLY A 175 8.17 -5.71 -16.14
N PRO A 176 8.88 -6.85 -16.15
CA PRO A 176 9.73 -7.19 -17.28
C PRO A 176 8.90 -7.35 -18.57
N ALA A 177 9.48 -7.01 -19.72
CA ALA A 177 8.86 -7.25 -21.02
C ALA A 177 8.45 -8.73 -21.10
N ARG A 178 7.15 -8.98 -21.32
CA ARG A 178 6.62 -10.35 -21.45
C ARG A 178 6.85 -10.82 -22.87
N ASP A 179 7.40 -12.03 -23.01
CA ASP A 179 7.47 -12.71 -24.30
C ASP A 179 6.04 -13.00 -24.78
N PRO A 180 5.60 -12.47 -25.93
CA PRO A 180 4.25 -12.69 -26.45
C PRO A 180 3.95 -14.16 -26.79
N SER A 181 4.95 -15.04 -26.83
CA SER A 181 4.79 -16.48 -27.09
C SER A 181 4.33 -17.30 -25.88
N VAL A 182 4.48 -16.78 -24.65
CA VAL A 182 4.08 -17.50 -23.43
C VAL A 182 2.60 -17.22 -23.14
N ARG A 183 1.72 -18.11 -23.61
CA ARG A 183 0.30 -18.10 -23.21
C ARG A 183 0.20 -18.36 -21.69
N ALA A 184 -0.61 -17.56 -21.01
CA ALA A 184 -0.99 -17.85 -19.63
C ALA A 184 -1.65 -19.23 -19.55
N PRO A 185 -1.37 -20.05 -18.51
CA PRO A 185 -2.05 -21.32 -18.33
C PRO A 185 -3.56 -21.07 -18.24
N GLN A 186 -4.32 -21.78 -19.06
CA GLN A 186 -5.77 -21.78 -19.00
C GLN A 186 -6.20 -22.39 -17.65
N ALA A 187 -7.09 -21.69 -16.96
CA ALA A 187 -7.72 -22.16 -15.72
C ALA A 187 -8.65 -23.35 -16.00
#